data_AF-A0A7X8FA32-F1
#
_entry.id   AF-A0A7X8FA32-F1
#
_cell.length_a   1.000
_cell.length_b   1.000
_cell.length_c   1.000
_cell.angle_alpha   90.00
_cell.angle_beta   90.00
_cell.angle_gamma   90.00
#
_symmetry.space_group_name_H-M   'P 1'
#
loop_
_entity.id
_entity.type
_entity.pdbx_description
1 polymer ?
#
loop_
_entity_poly.entity_id
_entity_poly.type
_entity_poly.pdbx_seq_one_letter_code
_entity_poly.pdbx_strand_id
1 'polypeptide(L)'
;ALPYDVSLTGFTSTMYVERNDRFDESVAKSIFMMSSSAGRFVKEEFLDRYPTFDTRNHTFSYRMHYRAQILPLEKVYNPSMTMDVKISETLLHSGEQFSLSITPNTDGYLYIFNFLSDQSVVMVFPRQDMQDNQLVAGQPWKQNLSAVCDPDKDFIIETLYMIFSADKIAGWEAFQSNRNEADLVFSTGEESFILFNDWLAKSDPARRLEKMAQLHIYR
;
A
#
# COMPACT_ATOMS: atom_id res chain seq x y z
N ALA A 1 -29.87 1.88 17.24
CA ALA A 1 -29.84 0.98 16.08
C ALA A 1 -28.37 0.68 15.80
N LEU A 2 -27.99 -0.60 15.70
CA LEU A 2 -26.64 -0.98 15.29
C LEU A 2 -26.52 -0.80 13.76
N PRO A 3 -25.36 -0.42 13.22
CA PRO A 3 -25.19 -0.21 11.78
C PRO A 3 -25.48 -1.51 11.01
N TYR A 4 -26.13 -1.39 9.85
CA TYR A 4 -26.50 -2.53 9.00
C TYR A 4 -25.31 -3.21 8.32
N ASP A 5 -24.17 -2.51 8.20
CA ASP A 5 -22.92 -3.07 7.73
C ASP A 5 -21.78 -2.61 8.64
N VAL A 6 -21.06 -3.57 9.20
CA VAL A 6 -19.79 -3.34 9.91
C VAL A 6 -18.74 -4.08 9.11
N SER A 7 -17.95 -3.35 8.32
CA SER A 7 -16.75 -3.87 7.67
C SER A 7 -15.60 -3.78 8.66
N LEU A 8 -15.14 -4.92 9.16
CA LEU A 8 -13.95 -5.04 10.01
C LEU A 8 -12.85 -5.67 9.17
N THR A 9 -11.92 -4.85 8.67
CA THR A 9 -10.73 -5.33 7.95
C THR A 9 -9.55 -5.26 8.91
N GLY A 10 -9.34 -6.32 9.69
CA GLY A 10 -8.20 -6.41 10.61
C GLY A 10 -7.03 -7.14 9.97
N PHE A 11 -5.86 -6.50 9.90
CA PHE A 11 -4.61 -7.16 9.56
C PHE A 11 -3.88 -7.63 10.83
N THR A 12 -3.97 -8.92 11.15
CA THR A 12 -3.19 -9.52 12.25
C THR A 12 -1.90 -10.12 11.71
N SER A 13 -0.77 -9.47 12.02
CA SER A 13 0.57 -10.01 11.76
C SER A 13 1.23 -10.43 13.06
N THR A 14 1.88 -11.59 13.07
CA THR A 14 2.81 -12.00 14.14
C THR A 14 4.26 -11.76 13.73
N MET A 15 4.49 -10.88 12.76
CA MET A 15 5.84 -10.54 12.30
C MET A 15 6.39 -9.39 13.12
N TYR A 16 7.61 -9.55 13.60
CA TYR A 16 8.35 -8.53 14.33
C TYR A 16 9.71 -8.39 13.66
N VAL A 17 10.16 -7.16 13.46
CA VAL A 17 11.56 -6.89 13.16
C VAL A 17 12.22 -6.45 14.46
N GLU A 18 13.21 -7.21 14.90
CA GLU A 18 14.01 -6.87 16.08
C GLU A 18 15.13 -5.91 15.67
N ARG A 19 15.16 -4.72 16.28
CA ARG A 19 16.21 -3.72 16.07
C ARG A 19 16.55 -3.06 17.39
N ASN A 20 17.83 -3.05 17.76
CA ASN A 20 18.33 -2.47 19.01
C ASN A 20 17.54 -2.93 20.26
N ASP A 21 17.30 -4.24 20.38
CA ASP A 21 16.51 -4.87 21.47
C ASP A 21 15.06 -4.36 21.58
N ARG A 22 14.50 -3.79 20.50
CA ARG A 22 13.09 -3.36 20.40
C ARG A 22 12.39 -4.05 19.22
N PHE A 23 11.13 -4.42 19.44
CA PHE A 23 10.27 -4.99 18.40
C PHE A 23 9.55 -3.87 17.64
N ASP A 24 9.69 -3.84 16.32
CA ASP A 24 9.00 -2.90 15.44
C ASP A 24 7.98 -3.61 14.54
N GLU A 25 6.71 -3.50 14.90
CA GLU A 25 5.59 -4.09 14.18
C GLU A 25 5.23 -3.31 12.90
N SER A 26 5.50 -2.00 12.88
CA SER A 26 5.18 -1.12 11.75
C SER A 26 6.06 -1.44 10.54
N VAL A 27 7.35 -1.67 10.79
CA VAL A 27 8.32 -2.13 9.81
C VAL A 27 7.96 -3.53 9.27
N ALA A 28 7.55 -4.45 10.16
CA ALA A 28 7.16 -5.79 9.77
C ALA A 28 5.89 -5.82 8.89
N LYS A 29 4.95 -4.91 9.13
CA LYS A 29 3.71 -4.73 8.35
C LYS A 29 3.98 -4.27 6.91
N SER A 30 4.87 -3.28 6.74
CA SER A 30 5.28 -2.78 5.42
C SER A 30 5.91 -3.91 4.56
N ILE A 31 6.76 -4.73 5.18
CA ILE A 31 7.38 -5.90 4.53
C ILE A 31 6.34 -6.99 4.19
N PHE A 32 5.39 -7.26 5.10
CA PHE A 32 4.34 -8.26 4.85
C PHE A 32 3.48 -7.89 3.64
N MET A 33 3.13 -6.62 3.50
CA MET A 33 2.27 -6.15 2.41
C MET A 33 2.81 -6.55 1.03
N MET A 34 4.13 -6.53 0.84
CA MET A 34 4.79 -6.98 -0.39
C MET A 34 4.71 -8.50 -0.62
N SER A 35 4.58 -9.29 0.45
CA SER A 35 4.48 -10.75 0.41
C SER A 35 3.05 -11.26 0.29
N SER A 36 2.06 -10.37 0.40
CA SER A 36 0.66 -10.73 0.32
C SER A 36 0.31 -11.20 -1.10
N SER A 37 -0.40 -12.33 -1.18
CA SER A 37 -0.97 -12.82 -2.43
C SER A 37 -2.48 -12.57 -2.39
N ALA A 38 -3.00 -11.92 -3.42
CA ALA A 38 -4.44 -11.78 -3.58
C ALA A 38 -5.02 -13.16 -3.95
N GLY A 39 -6.15 -13.50 -3.35
CA GLY A 39 -6.88 -14.73 -3.65
C GLY A 39 -8.33 -14.59 -3.22
N ARG A 40 -9.19 -15.47 -3.72
CA ARG A 40 -10.59 -15.51 -3.29
C ARG A 40 -10.76 -16.54 -2.17
N PHE A 41 -11.56 -16.20 -1.17
CA PHE A 41 -12.08 -17.19 -0.23
C PHE A 41 -12.90 -18.22 -1.02
N VAL A 42 -12.45 -19.47 -1.01
CA VAL A 42 -13.19 -20.60 -1.59
C VAL A 42 -14.12 -21.20 -0.55
N LYS A 43 -13.63 -21.23 0.69
CA LYS A 43 -14.33 -21.82 1.82
C LYS A 43 -13.84 -21.15 3.09
N GLU A 44 -14.78 -20.85 3.98
CA GLU A 44 -14.52 -20.36 5.32
C GLU A 44 -15.19 -21.31 6.32
N GLU A 45 -14.47 -21.64 7.38
CA GLU A 45 -14.93 -22.54 8.43
C GLU A 45 -14.51 -21.99 9.79
N PHE A 46 -15.48 -21.73 10.66
CA PHE A 46 -15.22 -21.41 12.06
C PHE A 46 -14.88 -22.70 12.81
N LEU A 47 -13.66 -22.78 13.33
CA LEU A 47 -13.20 -23.92 14.12
C LEU A 47 -13.71 -23.81 15.55
N ASP A 48 -13.51 -22.64 16.18
CA ASP A 48 -13.96 -22.34 17.53
C ASP A 48 -14.37 -20.88 17.69
N ARG A 49 -15.33 -20.62 18.58
CA ARG A 49 -15.82 -19.28 18.92
C ARG A 49 -16.01 -19.16 20.43
N TYR A 50 -15.35 -18.19 21.05
CA TYR A 50 -15.42 -17.93 22.49
C TYR A 50 -15.81 -16.45 22.72
N PRO A 51 -17.11 -16.12 22.65
CA PRO A 51 -17.60 -14.85 23.17
C PRO A 51 -17.58 -14.90 24.70
N THR A 52 -16.89 -13.97 25.33
CA THR A 52 -16.92 -13.76 26.77
C THR A 52 -17.41 -12.36 27.07
N PHE A 53 -18.38 -12.28 27.97
CA PHE A 53 -18.90 -11.00 28.47
C PHE A 53 -18.59 -10.93 29.96
N ASP A 54 -17.73 -9.99 30.33
CA ASP A 54 -17.47 -9.65 31.72
C ASP A 54 -18.51 -8.62 32.17
N THR A 55 -19.55 -9.08 32.87
CA THR A 55 -20.61 -8.21 33.38
C THR A 55 -20.13 -7.23 34.45
N ARG A 56 -18.99 -7.47 35.10
CA ARG A 56 -18.46 -6.61 36.17
C ARG A 56 -17.70 -5.42 35.61
N ASN A 57 -16.94 -5.65 34.56
CA ASN A 57 -16.14 -4.62 33.89
C ASN A 57 -16.82 -4.06 32.63
N HIS A 58 -18.00 -4.57 32.29
CA HIS A 58 -18.72 -4.25 31.05
C HIS A 58 -17.88 -4.47 29.79
N THR A 59 -17.01 -5.50 29.84
CA THR A 59 -16.07 -5.81 28.76
C THR A 59 -16.58 -6.98 27.94
N PHE A 60 -16.60 -6.81 26.62
CA PHE A 60 -16.84 -7.89 25.67
C PHE A 60 -15.50 -8.32 25.05
N SER A 61 -15.19 -9.62 25.10
CA SER A 61 -14.05 -10.20 24.43
C SER A 61 -14.54 -11.32 23.51
N TYR A 62 -14.02 -11.35 22.28
CA TYR A 62 -14.40 -12.35 21.29
C TYR A 62 -13.13 -12.98 20.74
N ARG A 63 -12.92 -14.26 21.06
CA ARG A 63 -11.83 -15.05 20.47
C ARG A 63 -12.41 -16.02 19.45
N MET A 64 -11.81 -16.06 18.26
CA MET A 64 -12.25 -16.90 17.16
C MET A 64 -11.06 -17.63 16.54
N HIS A 65 -11.23 -18.94 16.32
CA HIS A 65 -10.35 -19.72 15.47
C HIS A 65 -11.09 -19.94 14.15
N TYR A 66 -10.51 -19.49 13.04
CA TYR A 66 -11.09 -19.65 11.72
C TYR A 66 -10.09 -20.33 10.78
N ARG A 67 -10.61 -21.12 9.85
CA ARG A 67 -9.85 -21.70 8.75
C ARG A 67 -10.44 -21.17 7.44
N ALA A 68 -9.62 -20.52 6.65
CA ALA A 68 -9.97 -20.12 5.29
C ALA A 68 -9.16 -20.94 4.28
N GLN A 69 -9.83 -21.40 3.23
CA GLN A 69 -9.17 -21.88 2.03
C GLN A 69 -9.16 -20.76 1.00
N ILE A 70 -7.96 -20.36 0.60
CA ILE A 70 -7.75 -19.28 -0.36
C ILE A 70 -7.37 -19.93 -1.69
N LEU A 71 -8.10 -19.62 -2.76
CA LEU A 71 -7.61 -19.85 -4.12
C LEU A 71 -6.78 -18.63 -4.49
N PRO A 72 -5.45 -18.76 -4.63
CA PRO A 72 -4.64 -17.63 -5.08
C PRO A 72 -5.14 -17.19 -6.45
N LEU A 73 -5.24 -15.88 -6.66
CA LEU A 73 -5.43 -15.36 -8.00
C LEU A 73 -4.19 -15.76 -8.80
N GLU A 74 -4.37 -16.41 -9.95
CA GLU A 74 -3.26 -16.60 -10.85
C GLU A 74 -2.69 -15.21 -11.18
N LYS A 75 -1.38 -15.02 -10.94
CA LYS A 75 -0.70 -13.82 -11.39
C LYS A 75 -0.74 -13.86 -12.91
N VAL A 76 -1.69 -13.14 -13.51
CA VAL A 76 -1.76 -12.97 -14.95
C VAL A 76 -0.59 -12.09 -15.35
N TYR A 77 0.55 -12.72 -15.62
CA TYR A 77 1.73 -12.04 -16.08
C TYR A 77 1.59 -11.79 -17.57
N ASN A 78 1.54 -10.52 -17.97
CA ASN A 78 1.62 -10.14 -19.37
C ASN A 78 3.09 -9.95 -19.75
N PRO A 79 3.74 -10.92 -20.43
CA PRO A 79 5.16 -10.84 -20.74
C PRO A 79 5.50 -9.75 -21.76
N SER A 80 4.52 -9.19 -22.48
CA SER A 80 4.77 -8.11 -23.43
C SER A 80 4.82 -6.73 -22.77
N MET A 81 4.42 -6.60 -21.49
CA MET A 81 4.47 -5.34 -20.75
C MET A 81 5.61 -5.34 -19.74
N THR A 82 6.46 -4.33 -19.80
CA THR A 82 7.59 -4.16 -18.88
C THR A 82 7.76 -2.69 -18.51
N MET A 83 8.24 -2.46 -17.29
CA MET A 83 8.56 -1.14 -16.78
C MET A 83 9.90 -1.20 -16.06
N ASP A 84 10.86 -0.43 -16.55
CA ASP A 84 12.13 -0.17 -15.88
C ASP A 84 11.92 0.93 -14.84
N VAL A 85 12.36 0.67 -13.61
CA VAL A 85 12.28 1.60 -12.49
C VAL A 85 13.68 1.81 -11.96
N LYS A 86 14.08 3.08 -11.85
CA LYS A 86 15.36 3.50 -11.26
C LYS A 86 15.09 4.50 -10.16
N ILE A 87 15.69 4.26 -9.01
CA ILE A 87 15.64 5.12 -7.83
C ILE A 87 17.08 5.45 -7.49
N SER A 88 17.39 6.74 -7.28
CA SER A 88 18.76 7.18 -7.01
C SER A 88 19.29 6.70 -5.66
N GLU A 89 18.43 6.64 -4.65
CA GLU A 89 18.76 6.24 -3.29
C GLU A 89 17.50 5.72 -2.58
N THR A 90 17.65 4.69 -1.76
CA THR A 90 16.58 4.09 -0.96
C THR A 90 16.83 4.22 0.55
N LEU A 91 18.04 4.59 0.96
CA LEU A 91 18.44 4.89 2.32
C LEU A 91 18.55 6.42 2.49
N LEU A 92 17.57 7.03 3.14
CA LEU A 92 17.36 8.47 3.10
C LEU A 92 17.28 9.06 4.51
N HIS A 93 17.71 10.31 4.69
CA HIS A 93 17.36 11.13 5.84
C HIS A 93 16.14 11.99 5.56
N SER A 94 15.43 12.39 6.61
CA SER A 94 14.26 13.25 6.51
C SER A 94 14.63 14.59 5.89
N GLY A 95 13.93 14.99 4.84
CA GLY A 95 14.21 16.17 4.02
C GLY A 95 15.16 15.92 2.85
N GLU A 96 15.76 14.72 2.72
CA GLU A 96 16.55 14.38 1.54
C GLU A 96 15.65 14.12 0.33
N GLN A 97 16.16 14.50 -0.85
CA GLN A 97 15.50 14.24 -2.10
C GLN A 97 16.11 13.04 -2.82
N PHE A 98 15.26 12.26 -3.47
CA PHE A 98 15.65 11.18 -4.35
C PHE A 98 14.97 11.31 -5.71
N SER A 99 15.66 10.85 -6.76
CA SER A 99 15.13 10.84 -8.12
C SER A 99 14.51 9.47 -8.43
N LEU A 100 13.28 9.49 -8.91
CA LEU A 100 12.58 8.34 -9.46
C LEU A 100 12.48 8.50 -10.98
N SER A 101 12.88 7.46 -11.71
CA SER A 101 12.78 7.38 -13.17
C SER A 101 12.05 6.10 -13.57
N ILE A 102 11.03 6.23 -14.40
CA ILE A 102 10.19 5.13 -14.86
C ILE A 102 10.16 5.13 -16.38
N THR A 103 10.48 4.00 -17.01
CA THR A 103 10.47 3.85 -18.47
C THR A 103 9.65 2.62 -18.86
N PRO A 104 8.43 2.78 -19.41
CA PRO A 104 7.63 1.67 -19.91
C PRO A 104 8.06 1.27 -21.32
N ASN A 105 7.81 0.02 -21.73
CA ASN A 105 8.02 -0.43 -23.11
C ASN A 105 6.80 -0.24 -24.03
N THR A 106 5.66 0.15 -23.48
CA THR A 106 4.42 0.47 -24.20
C THR A 106 3.86 1.80 -23.71
N ASP A 107 2.95 2.41 -24.48
CA ASP A 107 2.17 3.55 -24.01
C ASP A 107 1.20 3.09 -22.92
N GLY A 108 0.86 3.98 -21.99
CA GLY A 108 -0.08 3.68 -20.91
C GLY A 108 -0.16 4.76 -19.86
N TYR A 109 -0.60 4.38 -18.66
CA TYR A 109 -0.90 5.28 -17.56
C TYR A 109 -0.19 4.83 -16.29
N LEU A 110 0.48 5.76 -15.62
CA LEU A 110 1.22 5.52 -14.39
C LEU A 110 0.44 5.99 -13.16
N TYR A 111 0.52 5.21 -12.09
CA TYR A 111 0.04 5.56 -10.77
C TYR A 111 1.09 5.15 -9.75
N ILE A 112 1.41 6.02 -8.82
CA ILE A 112 2.39 5.79 -7.76
C ILE A 112 1.70 6.08 -6.44
N PHE A 113 1.69 5.10 -5.57
CA PHE A 113 1.22 5.21 -4.21
C PHE A 113 2.38 5.08 -3.24
N ASN A 114 2.30 5.76 -2.11
CA ASN A 114 3.13 5.51 -0.96
C ASN A 114 2.32 4.75 0.08
N PHE A 115 2.80 3.58 0.46
CA PHE A 115 2.29 2.82 1.58
C PHE A 115 3.10 3.22 2.81
N LEU A 116 2.44 3.97 3.69
CA LEU A 116 3.05 4.51 4.90
C LEU A 116 3.29 3.39 5.92
N SER A 117 4.14 3.68 6.90
CA SER A 117 4.50 2.73 7.97
C SER A 117 3.30 2.25 8.81
N ASP A 118 2.18 2.96 8.80
CA ASP A 118 0.94 2.61 9.52
C ASP A 118 -0.06 1.82 8.65
N GLN A 119 0.32 1.42 7.43
CA GLN A 119 -0.48 0.75 6.39
C GLN A 119 -1.46 1.66 5.64
N SER A 120 -1.46 2.96 5.90
CA SER A 120 -2.26 3.87 5.11
C SER A 120 -1.67 4.09 3.72
N VAL A 121 -2.52 4.42 2.76
CA VAL A 121 -2.15 4.60 1.36
C VAL A 121 -2.34 6.06 0.96
N VAL A 122 -1.31 6.64 0.36
CA VAL A 122 -1.32 8.01 -0.16
C VAL A 122 -0.93 8.02 -1.63
N MET A 123 -1.58 8.86 -2.43
CA MET A 123 -1.23 9.05 -3.84
C MET A 123 -0.02 9.96 -3.98
N VAL A 124 1.05 9.44 -4.57
CA VAL A 124 2.24 10.21 -4.96
C VAL A 124 2.07 10.77 -6.37
N PHE A 125 1.47 10.01 -7.29
CA PHE A 125 1.22 10.43 -8.67
C PHE A 125 0.08 9.63 -9.31
N PRO A 126 -0.85 10.23 -10.07
CA PRO A 126 -0.96 11.66 -10.36
C PRO A 126 -1.39 12.51 -9.17
N ARG A 127 -1.21 13.83 -9.29
CA ARG A 127 -1.60 14.83 -8.28
C ARG A 127 -2.44 15.93 -8.92
N GLN A 128 -3.12 16.74 -8.12
CA GLN A 128 -4.00 17.80 -8.65
C GLN A 128 -3.26 18.82 -9.54
N ASP A 129 -1.98 19.09 -9.25
CA ASP A 129 -1.09 19.95 -10.02
C ASP A 129 -0.47 19.24 -11.24
N MET A 130 -0.41 17.91 -11.21
CA MET A 130 0.14 17.08 -12.29
C MET A 130 -0.77 15.86 -12.54
N GLN A 131 -1.86 16.11 -13.26
CA GLN A 131 -2.93 15.13 -13.50
C GLN A 131 -2.68 14.24 -14.72
N ASP A 132 -1.84 14.70 -15.64
CA ASP A 132 -1.49 13.92 -16.83
C ASP A 132 -0.52 12.81 -16.42
N ASN A 133 -1.07 11.61 -16.36
CA ASN A 133 -0.35 10.40 -15.98
C ASN A 133 -0.08 9.48 -17.15
N GLN A 134 -0.26 9.96 -18.38
CA GLN A 134 0.05 9.20 -19.58
C GLN A 134 1.57 9.16 -19.81
N LEU A 135 2.10 7.96 -20.01
CA LEU A 135 3.50 7.74 -20.39
C LEU A 135 3.56 7.17 -21.80
N VAL A 136 4.60 7.58 -22.51
CA VAL A 136 4.92 7.12 -23.86
C VAL A 136 6.00 6.06 -23.79
N ALA A 137 5.87 5.01 -24.60
CA ALA A 137 6.83 3.93 -24.71
C ALA A 137 8.25 4.44 -24.91
N GLY A 138 9.19 3.92 -24.12
CA GLY A 138 10.62 4.25 -24.20
C GLY A 138 10.99 5.65 -23.71
N GLN A 139 10.02 6.48 -23.30
CA GLN A 139 10.31 7.80 -22.74
C GLN A 139 10.36 7.73 -21.21
N PRO A 140 11.48 8.15 -20.59
CA PRO A 140 11.60 8.12 -19.15
C PRO A 140 10.76 9.26 -18.53
N TRP A 141 9.79 8.90 -17.70
CA TRP A 141 9.17 9.82 -16.76
C TRP A 141 10.09 9.97 -15.54
N LYS A 142 10.36 11.21 -15.12
CA LYS A 142 11.27 11.51 -14.02
C LYS A 142 10.67 12.49 -13.04
N GLN A 143 10.82 12.21 -11.76
CA GLN A 143 10.45 13.13 -10.68
C GLN A 143 11.48 13.08 -9.55
N ASN A 144 11.65 14.23 -8.89
CA ASN A 144 12.34 14.31 -7.61
C ASN A 144 11.29 14.30 -6.50
N LEU A 145 11.48 13.45 -5.51
CA LEU A 145 10.58 13.28 -4.38
C LEU A 145 11.37 13.55 -3.10
N SER A 146 10.73 14.17 -2.10
CA SER A 146 11.31 14.34 -0.76
C SER A 146 10.94 13.16 0.11
N ALA A 147 11.92 12.59 0.81
CA ALA A 147 11.69 11.65 1.90
C ALA A 147 11.37 12.42 3.19
N VAL A 148 10.32 12.02 3.90
CA VAL A 148 9.96 12.69 5.15
C VAL A 148 9.64 11.65 6.21
N CYS A 149 10.38 11.69 7.31
CA CYS A 149 10.11 10.83 8.45
C CYS A 149 9.01 11.46 9.31
N ASP A 150 8.11 10.62 9.82
CA ASP A 150 7.18 11.01 10.88
C ASP A 150 7.97 11.64 12.06
N PRO A 151 7.64 12.86 12.52
CA PRO A 151 8.34 13.53 13.61
C PRO A 151 8.38 12.75 14.92
N ASP A 152 7.47 11.80 15.13
CA ASP A 152 7.39 10.97 16.32
C ASP A 152 8.19 9.66 16.20
N LYS A 153 8.83 9.43 15.04
CA LYS A 153 9.64 8.23 14.76
C LYS A 153 11.07 8.61 14.39
N ASP A 154 12.02 7.78 14.84
CA ASP A 154 13.44 7.92 14.47
C ASP A 154 13.77 7.25 13.12
N PHE A 155 12.88 6.37 12.68
CA PHE A 155 13.04 5.55 11.48
C PHE A 155 11.69 5.04 10.99
N ILE A 156 11.49 5.04 9.68
CA ILE A 156 10.34 4.43 9.02
C ILE A 156 10.76 3.63 7.79
N ILE A 157 9.95 2.62 7.46
CA ILE A 157 10.01 1.95 6.16
C ILE A 157 8.68 2.15 5.45
N GLU A 158 8.77 2.78 4.29
CA GLU A 158 7.63 3.03 3.41
C GLU A 158 7.83 2.31 2.09
N THR A 159 6.75 2.07 1.36
CA THR A 159 6.81 1.38 0.07
C THR A 159 6.18 2.23 -1.03
N LEU A 160 6.99 2.59 -2.03
CA LEU A 160 6.48 3.11 -3.30
C LEU A 160 5.91 1.96 -4.11
N TYR A 161 4.60 2.00 -4.33
CA TYR A 161 3.84 1.05 -5.12
C TYR A 161 3.48 1.68 -6.46
N MET A 162 4.13 1.22 -7.51
CA MET A 162 4.00 1.74 -8.87
C MET A 162 3.14 0.80 -9.70
N ILE A 163 2.05 1.32 -10.24
CA ILE A 163 1.12 0.61 -11.13
C ILE A 163 1.19 1.28 -12.49
N PHE A 164 1.48 0.50 -13.50
CA PHE A 164 1.42 0.95 -14.89
C PHE A 164 0.37 0.12 -15.64
N SER A 165 -0.60 0.80 -16.25
CA SER A 165 -1.76 0.19 -16.90
C SER A 165 -1.85 0.64 -18.35
N ALA A 166 -2.20 -0.28 -19.25
CA ALA A 166 -2.48 0.07 -20.65
C ALA A 166 -3.74 0.95 -20.76
N ASP A 167 -4.70 0.79 -19.84
CA ASP A 167 -5.94 1.56 -19.80
C ASP A 167 -5.96 2.52 -18.62
N LYS A 168 -6.59 3.68 -18.81
CA LYS A 168 -6.78 4.66 -17.72
C LYS A 168 -7.73 4.10 -16.67
N ILE A 169 -7.30 4.13 -15.42
CA ILE A 169 -8.10 3.74 -14.26
C ILE A 169 -8.72 5.01 -13.65
N ALA A 170 -10.04 5.06 -13.54
CA ALA A 170 -10.77 6.22 -13.02
C ALA A 170 -10.94 6.18 -11.49
N GLY A 171 -11.14 7.36 -10.87
CA GLY A 171 -11.42 7.49 -9.44
C GLY A 171 -10.16 7.54 -8.56
N TRP A 172 -9.00 7.79 -9.16
CA TRP A 172 -7.75 8.03 -8.44
C TRP A 172 -7.78 9.38 -7.70
N GLU A 173 -8.69 10.27 -8.08
CA GLU A 173 -8.89 11.59 -7.49
C GLU A 173 -9.43 11.53 -6.05
N ALA A 174 -9.94 10.37 -5.63
CA ALA A 174 -10.45 10.14 -4.28
C ALA A 174 -9.34 9.93 -3.23
N PHE A 175 -8.11 9.62 -3.66
CA PHE A 175 -6.99 9.44 -2.74
C PHE A 175 -6.47 10.79 -2.25
N GLN A 176 -6.10 10.84 -0.97
CA GLN A 176 -5.30 11.94 -0.47
C GLN A 176 -3.91 11.89 -1.12
N SER A 177 -3.30 13.06 -1.31
CA SER A 177 -1.98 13.19 -1.92
C SER A 177 -1.16 14.17 -1.11
N ASN A 178 0.09 13.79 -0.82
CA ASN A 178 1.07 14.67 -0.19
C ASN A 178 1.54 15.70 -1.24
N ARG A 179 0.95 16.90 -1.21
CA ARG A 179 1.18 17.95 -2.20
C ARG A 179 2.55 18.61 -2.04
N ASN A 180 2.98 18.80 -0.80
CA ASN A 180 4.21 19.45 -0.39
C ASN A 180 4.58 19.01 1.04
N GLU A 181 5.76 19.40 1.53
CA GLU A 181 6.24 19.09 2.90
C GLU A 181 5.37 19.70 4.02
N ALA A 182 4.52 20.70 3.72
CA ALA A 182 3.62 21.33 4.68
C ALA A 182 2.25 20.61 4.79
N ASP A 183 1.88 19.81 3.79
CA ASP A 183 0.62 19.05 3.69
C ASP A 183 0.88 17.53 3.79
N LEU A 184 1.91 17.13 4.54
CA LEU A 184 2.26 15.73 4.70
C LEU A 184 1.24 15.01 5.57
N VAL A 185 0.64 13.98 4.99
CA VAL A 185 -0.21 13.04 5.71
C VAL A 185 0.66 11.85 6.12
N PHE A 186 0.80 11.66 7.43
CA PHE A 186 1.52 10.53 8.03
C PHE A 186 0.60 9.34 8.37
N SER A 187 -0.72 9.54 8.20
CA SER A 187 -1.76 8.52 8.29
C SER A 187 -3.03 8.96 7.57
N THR A 188 -3.53 8.13 6.67
CA THR A 188 -4.85 8.26 6.03
C THR A 188 -5.87 7.25 6.57
N GLY A 189 -5.52 6.50 7.61
CA GLY A 189 -6.34 5.45 8.20
C GLY A 189 -6.50 4.21 7.32
N GLU A 190 -7.02 3.12 7.89
CA GLU A 190 -7.21 1.82 7.22
C GLU A 190 -8.17 1.89 6.02
N GLU A 191 -9.10 2.86 6.01
CA GLU A 191 -10.03 3.09 4.90
C GLU A 191 -9.31 3.38 3.58
N SER A 192 -8.14 4.01 3.63
CA SER A 192 -7.32 4.29 2.44
C SER A 192 -6.83 3.02 1.74
N PHE A 193 -6.57 1.95 2.51
CA PHE A 193 -6.18 0.65 1.98
C PHE A 193 -7.37 -0.05 1.31
N ILE A 194 -8.57 0.05 1.89
CA ILE A 194 -9.80 -0.45 1.27
C ILE A 194 -10.05 0.28 -0.05
N LEU A 195 -9.96 1.61 -0.03
CA LEU A 195 -10.09 2.45 -1.23
C LEU A 195 -9.09 2.05 -2.31
N PHE A 196 -7.83 1.77 -1.94
CA PHE A 196 -6.79 1.29 -2.86
C PHE A 196 -7.19 -0.03 -3.53
N ASN A 197 -7.64 -1.02 -2.76
CA ASN A 197 -8.04 -2.31 -3.30
C ASN A 197 -9.25 -2.19 -4.24
N ASP A 198 -10.27 -1.42 -3.84
CA ASP A 198 -11.47 -1.18 -4.66
C ASP A 198 -11.12 -0.45 -5.96
N TRP A 199 -10.20 0.51 -5.91
CA TRP A 199 -9.73 1.20 -7.10
C TRP A 199 -8.91 0.28 -8.01
N LEU A 200 -7.98 -0.49 -7.47
CA LEU A 200 -7.14 -1.42 -8.23
C LEU A 200 -7.98 -2.51 -8.92
N ALA A 201 -9.04 -2.98 -8.26
CA ALA A 201 -9.99 -3.97 -8.79
C ALA A 201 -10.73 -3.50 -10.06
N LYS A 202 -10.78 -2.18 -10.34
CA LYS A 202 -11.38 -1.64 -11.58
C LYS A 202 -10.53 -1.88 -12.83
N SER A 203 -9.26 -2.25 -12.66
CA SER A 203 -8.34 -2.49 -13.78
C SER A 203 -8.21 -3.97 -14.10
N ASP A 204 -7.92 -4.29 -15.36
CA ASP A 204 -7.64 -5.67 -15.79
C ASP A 204 -6.22 -6.07 -15.38
N PRO A 205 -6.03 -7.11 -14.54
CA PRO A 205 -4.71 -7.60 -14.16
C PRO A 205 -3.82 -8.00 -15.36
N ALA A 206 -4.40 -8.42 -16.48
CA ALA A 206 -3.66 -8.80 -17.69
C ALA A 206 -3.10 -7.59 -18.46
N ARG A 207 -3.59 -6.39 -18.15
CA ARG A 207 -3.27 -5.14 -18.86
C ARG A 207 -2.59 -4.13 -17.96
N ARG A 208 -2.13 -4.57 -16.79
CA ARG A 208 -1.34 -3.76 -15.85
C ARG A 208 -0.13 -4.53 -15.35
N LEU A 209 0.86 -3.78 -14.90
CA LEU A 209 2.02 -4.29 -14.19
C LEU A 209 2.21 -3.49 -12.91
N GLU A 210 2.83 -4.14 -11.93
CA GLU A 210 3.00 -3.60 -10.59
C GLU A 210 4.47 -3.77 -10.20
N LYS A 211 5.09 -2.70 -9.68
CA LYS A 211 6.46 -2.67 -9.17
C LYS A 211 6.46 -2.02 -7.80
N MET A 212 7.36 -2.46 -6.93
CA MET A 212 7.48 -1.93 -5.58
C MET A 212 8.92 -1.54 -5.31
N ALA A 213 9.12 -0.50 -4.53
CA ALA A 213 10.42 -0.12 -3.99
C ALA A 213 10.27 0.32 -2.54
N GLN A 214 11.15 -0.18 -1.68
CA GLN A 214 11.16 0.20 -0.28
C GLN A 214 12.06 1.41 -0.06
N LEU A 215 11.58 2.34 0.75
CA LEU A 215 12.33 3.49 1.22
C LEU A 215 12.58 3.32 2.71
N HIS A 216 13.82 3.48 3.12
CA HIS A 216 14.28 3.45 4.49
C HIS A 216 14.62 4.88 4.88
N ILE A 217 13.76 5.51 5.69
CA ILE A 217 13.88 6.93 5.99
C ILE A 217 14.22 7.09 7.47
N TYR A 218 15.34 7.75 7.75
CA TYR A 218 15.79 8.12 9.09
C TYR A 218 15.44 9.57 9.36
N ARG A 219 15.33 9.91 10.64
CA ARG A 219 15.33 11.32 11.04
C ARG A 219 16.66 12.02 10.73
#